data_AF-A0A935R8D4-F1
#
_entry.id   AF-A0A935R8D4-F1
#
_cell.length_a   1.000
_cell.length_b   1.000
_cell.length_c   1.000
_cell.angle_alpha   90.00
_cell.angle_beta   90.00
_cell.angle_gamma   90.00
#
_symmetry.space_group_name_H-M   'P 1'
#
loop_
_entity.id
_entity.type
_entity.pdbx_description
1 polymer ?
#
loop_
_entity_poly.entity_id
_entity_poly.type
_entity_poly.pdbx_seq_one_letter_code
_entity_poly.pdbx_strand_id
1 'polypeptide(L)'
;MKALFLSLPATAVALLLLGSLGAARADTVNARCDIYPKGSDTVSKVVACTFAQRQGYVTIARADGVRHELSPQGAAGNYLDESGQKAIRSKGLGSKGQVYRLAKESVLVYWDTAGLPGGVEAKPANAEPAVAPAAAPSPVPFDQTLKLQGISFRSTSANSGSINELKIMPSGLTIDNTPIARPIEGQITRAEVADRNADASPEVCAQVSMKQESRR
;
A
#
# COMPACT_ATOMS: atom_id res chain seq x y z
N MET A 1 19.57 9.28 82.87
CA MET A 1 18.11 9.38 83.05
C MET A 1 17.42 8.76 81.83
N LYS A 2 16.57 7.77 82.09
CA LYS A 2 15.52 7.15 81.24
C LYS A 2 15.86 6.71 79.81
N ALA A 3 16.03 5.38 79.69
CA ALA A 3 15.69 4.60 78.51
C ALA A 3 14.19 4.70 78.19
N LEU A 4 13.84 4.67 76.89
CA LEU A 4 12.54 4.20 76.44
C LEU A 4 12.75 3.30 75.21
N PHE A 5 12.53 2.00 75.43
CA PHE A 5 12.28 1.00 74.40
C PHE A 5 10.89 1.22 73.82
N LEU A 6 10.70 1.02 72.51
CA LEU A 6 9.42 0.58 71.93
C LEU A 6 9.64 -0.08 70.54
N SER A 7 9.55 -1.40 70.59
CA SER A 7 9.11 -2.42 69.61
C SER A 7 8.86 -2.07 68.13
N LEU A 8 9.43 -2.91 67.24
CA LEU A 8 9.09 -3.10 65.83
C LEU A 8 7.61 -3.50 65.63
N PRO A 9 7.08 -3.31 64.41
CA PRO A 9 6.78 -4.53 63.65
C PRO A 9 7.42 -4.54 62.26
N ALA A 10 8.02 -5.69 61.94
CA ALA A 10 8.48 -6.06 60.61
C ALA A 10 7.28 -6.14 59.64
N THR A 11 7.06 -5.10 58.85
CA THR A 11 6.16 -5.18 57.69
C THR A 11 6.95 -5.72 56.50
N ALA A 12 6.85 -7.03 56.30
CA ALA A 12 7.16 -7.66 55.03
C ALA A 12 6.23 -7.06 53.97
N VAL A 13 6.72 -6.09 53.20
CA VAL A 13 6.04 -5.62 52.00
C VAL A 13 6.22 -6.73 50.95
N ALA A 14 5.26 -7.65 50.93
CA ALA A 14 5.13 -8.61 49.85
C ALA A 14 4.85 -7.82 48.57
N LEU A 15 5.90 -7.61 47.78
CA LEU A 15 5.83 -7.03 46.45
C LEU A 15 5.13 -8.05 45.53
N LEU A 16 3.80 -8.07 45.60
CA LEU A 16 2.93 -8.74 44.66
C LEU A 16 3.04 -8.00 43.32
N LEU A 17 4.12 -8.29 42.58
CA LEU A 17 4.24 -8.06 41.15
C LEU A 17 3.17 -8.92 40.47
N LEU A 18 1.91 -8.49 40.50
CA LEU A 18 0.94 -8.89 39.49
C LEU A 18 1.41 -8.25 38.19
N GLY A 19 2.37 -8.92 37.54
CA GLY A 19 2.70 -8.67 36.16
C GLY A 19 1.43 -8.85 35.36
N SER A 20 0.83 -7.73 34.96
CA SER A 20 -0.15 -7.72 33.89
C SER A 20 0.55 -8.31 32.67
N LEU A 21 0.36 -9.60 32.43
CA LEU A 21 0.44 -10.21 31.11
C LEU A 21 -0.70 -9.62 30.28
N GLY A 22 -0.60 -8.31 30.02
CA GLY A 22 -1.35 -7.69 28.96
C GLY A 22 -0.86 -8.38 27.70
N ALA A 23 -1.72 -9.15 27.06
CA ALA A 23 -1.50 -9.58 25.69
C ALA A 23 -1.14 -8.30 24.92
N ALA A 24 0.13 -8.20 24.52
CA ALA A 24 0.59 -7.09 23.70
C ALA A 24 -0.30 -7.12 22.46
N ARG A 25 -1.26 -6.20 22.39
CA ARG A 25 -2.12 -5.99 21.22
C ARG A 25 -1.14 -5.58 20.14
N ALA A 26 -0.74 -6.54 19.30
CA ALA A 26 0.00 -6.21 18.11
C ALA A 26 -0.93 -5.32 17.29
N ASP A 27 -0.49 -4.10 16.95
CA ASP A 27 -1.14 -3.24 15.97
C ASP A 27 -1.04 -3.93 14.61
N THR A 28 -1.84 -4.98 14.46
CA THR A 28 -1.93 -5.83 13.30
C THR A 28 -3.10 -5.29 12.51
N VAL A 29 -2.83 -4.83 11.30
CA VAL A 29 -3.85 -4.33 10.39
C VAL A 29 -4.00 -5.30 9.23
N ASN A 30 -5.23 -5.51 8.80
CA ASN A 30 -5.50 -6.17 7.54
C ASN A 30 -5.09 -5.22 6.41
N ALA A 31 -4.46 -5.75 5.38
CA ALA A 31 -3.89 -5.01 4.28
C ALA A 31 -4.02 -5.79 2.97
N ARG A 32 -3.90 -5.09 1.84
CA ARG A 32 -3.60 -5.69 0.54
C ARG A 32 -2.11 -5.59 0.30
N CYS A 33 -1.51 -6.68 -0.19
CA CYS A 33 -0.10 -6.72 -0.56
C CYS A 33 0.02 -6.96 -2.06
N ASP A 34 0.65 -6.00 -2.76
CA ASP A 34 1.00 -6.11 -4.17
C ASP A 34 2.49 -6.50 -4.26
N ILE A 35 2.78 -7.62 -4.92
CA ILE A 35 4.09 -8.28 -4.92
C ILE A 35 4.80 -8.06 -6.25
N TYR A 36 5.94 -7.39 -6.20
CA TYR A 36 6.78 -7.08 -7.36
C TYR A 36 8.08 -7.90 -7.30
N PRO A 37 8.38 -8.76 -8.28
CA PRO A 37 9.66 -9.45 -8.36
C PRO A 37 10.83 -8.45 -8.39
N LYS A 38 12.02 -8.86 -7.93
CA LYS A 38 13.21 -8.00 -7.99
C LYS A 38 13.45 -7.51 -9.43
N GLY A 39 13.59 -6.19 -9.58
CA GLY A 39 13.88 -5.55 -10.86
C GLY A 39 12.68 -5.45 -11.80
N SER A 40 11.50 -5.89 -11.37
CA SER A 40 10.25 -5.76 -12.11
C SER A 40 9.43 -4.59 -11.57
N ASP A 41 8.77 -3.89 -12.49
CA ASP A 41 7.76 -2.87 -12.25
C ASP A 41 6.33 -3.38 -12.45
N THR A 42 6.18 -4.70 -12.66
CA THR A 42 4.88 -5.36 -12.82
C THR A 42 4.50 -6.16 -11.58
N VAL A 43 3.23 -6.06 -11.20
CA VAL A 43 2.70 -6.83 -10.08
C VAL A 43 2.56 -8.29 -10.50
N SER A 44 3.24 -9.18 -9.79
CA SER A 44 3.16 -10.62 -10.00
C SER A 44 2.00 -11.27 -9.25
N LYS A 45 1.65 -10.72 -8.07
CA LYS A 45 0.57 -11.21 -7.22
C LYS A 45 -0.07 -10.07 -6.44
N VAL A 46 -1.38 -10.14 -6.28
CA VAL A 46 -2.16 -9.30 -5.36
C VAL A 46 -2.79 -10.22 -4.34
N VAL A 47 -2.43 -10.08 -3.06
CA VAL A 47 -2.83 -11.02 -1.99
C VAL A 47 -3.27 -10.27 -0.75
N ALA A 48 -4.18 -10.87 0.02
CA ALA A 48 -4.50 -10.39 1.35
C ALA A 48 -3.27 -10.55 2.24
N CYS A 49 -3.04 -9.63 3.16
CA CYS A 49 -1.97 -9.75 4.13
C CYS A 49 -2.32 -9.07 5.45
N THR A 50 -1.59 -9.42 6.49
CA THR A 50 -1.59 -8.69 7.75
C THR A 50 -0.25 -8.00 7.93
N PHE A 51 -0.30 -6.74 8.33
CA PHE A 51 0.88 -5.93 8.63
C PHE A 51 0.91 -5.60 10.12
N ALA A 52 2.07 -5.78 10.76
CA ALA A 52 2.28 -5.34 12.13
C ALA A 52 3.62 -4.63 12.28
N GLN A 53 3.66 -3.53 13.04
CA GLN A 53 4.90 -2.85 13.40
C GLN A 53 4.95 -2.57 14.91
N ARG A 54 5.98 -3.07 15.60
CA ARG A 54 6.18 -2.85 17.05
C ARG A 54 7.65 -2.68 17.38
N GLN A 55 7.99 -1.65 18.14
CA GLN A 55 9.38 -1.38 18.59
C GLN A 55 10.39 -1.38 17.41
N GLY A 56 9.94 -0.94 16.23
CA GLY A 56 10.75 -0.94 15.02
C GLY A 56 10.80 -2.27 14.25
N TYR A 57 10.35 -3.39 14.81
CA TYR A 57 10.18 -4.64 14.06
C TYR A 57 8.95 -4.56 13.17
N VAL A 58 9.02 -5.19 12.00
CA VAL A 58 7.92 -5.27 11.04
C VAL A 58 7.65 -6.72 10.67
N THR A 59 6.39 -7.10 10.71
CA THR A 59 5.92 -8.39 10.22
C THR A 59 4.94 -8.16 9.07
N ILE A 60 5.14 -8.86 7.96
CA ILE A 60 4.21 -8.92 6.84
C ILE A 60 3.85 -10.38 6.60
N ALA A 61 2.64 -10.79 6.94
CA ALA A 61 2.17 -12.16 6.70
C ALA A 61 1.15 -12.16 5.56
N ARG A 62 1.47 -12.86 4.47
CA ARG A 62 0.67 -12.92 3.25
C ARG A 62 -0.23 -14.15 3.25
N ALA A 63 -1.39 -14.04 2.64
CA ALA A 63 -2.35 -15.14 2.50
C ALA A 63 -1.83 -16.29 1.63
N ASP A 64 -0.79 -16.07 0.81
CA ASP A 64 -0.11 -17.13 0.04
C ASP A 64 0.95 -17.89 0.86
N GLY A 65 0.93 -17.75 2.19
CA GLY A 65 1.77 -18.49 3.12
C GLY A 65 3.17 -17.91 3.33
N VAL A 66 3.53 -16.86 2.59
CA VAL A 66 4.83 -16.17 2.75
C VAL A 66 4.76 -15.19 3.92
N ARG A 67 5.81 -15.17 4.73
CA ARG A 67 5.94 -14.27 5.88
C ARG A 67 7.30 -13.60 5.86
N HIS A 68 7.31 -12.27 6.03
CA HIS A 68 8.54 -11.49 6.16
C HIS A 68 8.64 -10.97 7.59
N GLU A 69 9.74 -11.29 8.28
CA GLU A 69 10.05 -10.77 9.61
C GLU A 69 11.26 -9.84 9.51
N LEU A 70 11.03 -8.55 9.67
CA LEU A 70 12.02 -7.51 9.43
C LEU A 70 12.49 -6.90 10.75
N SER A 71 13.76 -7.11 11.06
CA SER A 71 14.44 -6.62 12.26
C SER A 71 15.12 -5.28 11.96
N PRO A 72 14.85 -4.20 12.73
CA PRO A 72 15.41 -2.87 12.45
C PRO A 72 16.92 -2.86 12.60
N GLN A 73 17.61 -2.09 11.74
CA GLN A 73 19.06 -1.92 11.75
C GLN A 73 19.41 -0.45 11.87
N GLY A 74 19.67 0.01 13.10
CA GLY A 74 20.09 1.37 13.37
C GLY A 74 19.06 2.41 12.89
N ALA A 75 19.34 3.08 11.77
CA ALA A 75 18.49 4.14 11.25
C ALA A 75 17.12 3.63 10.76
N ALA A 76 16.09 4.44 11.00
CA ALA A 76 14.71 4.13 10.64
C ALA A 76 14.57 3.78 9.15
N GLY A 77 13.88 2.68 8.87
CA GLY A 77 13.65 2.21 7.51
C GLY A 77 14.69 1.23 6.97
N ASN A 78 15.76 0.93 7.72
CA ASN A 78 16.70 -0.14 7.39
C ASN A 78 16.40 -1.38 8.22
N TYR A 79 16.38 -2.55 7.60
CA TYR A 79 16.05 -3.81 8.23
C TYR A 79 16.94 -4.97 7.73
N LEU A 80 16.99 -6.05 8.51
CA LEU A 80 17.33 -7.38 8.03
C LEU A 80 16.07 -8.25 8.04
N ASP A 81 15.90 -9.09 7.03
CA ASP A 81 14.90 -10.15 7.05
C ASP A 81 15.35 -11.37 7.87
N GLU A 82 14.50 -12.39 7.95
CA GLU A 82 14.77 -13.64 8.67
C GLU A 82 16.02 -14.39 8.19
N SER A 83 16.49 -14.12 6.97
CA SER A 83 17.70 -14.71 6.39
C SER A 83 18.94 -13.83 6.54
N GLY A 84 18.81 -12.70 7.24
CA GLY A 84 19.89 -11.71 7.40
C GLY A 84 20.12 -10.87 6.15
N GLN A 85 19.22 -10.91 5.16
CA GLN A 85 19.34 -10.08 3.97
C GLN A 85 18.73 -8.70 4.21
N LYS A 86 19.30 -7.69 3.55
CA LYS A 86 18.87 -6.30 3.71
C LYS A 86 17.46 -6.08 3.15
N ALA A 87 16.61 -5.43 3.93
CA ALA A 87 15.34 -4.89 3.50
C ALA A 87 15.22 -3.39 3.84
N ILE A 88 14.59 -2.61 2.97
CA ILE A 88 14.44 -1.17 3.12
C ILE A 88 12.98 -0.75 3.04
N ARG A 89 12.50 -0.01 4.05
CA ARG A 89 11.24 0.73 3.94
C ARG A 89 11.47 1.99 3.12
N SER A 90 10.85 2.01 1.93
CA SER A 90 10.93 3.12 1.00
C SER A 90 9.70 4.02 1.10
N LYS A 91 9.86 5.28 0.72
CA LYS A 91 8.73 6.17 0.41
C LYS A 91 8.09 5.71 -0.92
N GLY A 92 6.81 6.01 -1.12
CA GLY A 92 6.15 5.72 -2.41
C GLY A 92 4.63 5.62 -2.34
N LEU A 93 4.06 5.29 -1.17
CA LEU A 93 2.60 5.15 -1.00
C LEU A 93 1.94 6.25 -0.18
N GLY A 94 2.72 7.16 0.42
CA GLY A 94 2.18 8.23 1.27
C GLY A 94 1.33 7.69 2.41
N SER A 95 0.13 8.24 2.58
CA SER A 95 -0.85 7.79 3.60
C SER A 95 -1.51 6.46 3.28
N LYS A 96 -1.36 5.92 2.06
CA LYS A 96 -2.08 4.72 1.62
C LYS A 96 -1.43 3.41 2.07
N GLY A 97 -0.17 3.46 2.47
CA GLY A 97 0.60 2.24 2.62
C GLY A 97 2.07 2.43 2.94
N GLN A 98 2.80 1.32 2.95
CA GLN A 98 4.24 1.26 3.10
C GLN A 98 4.87 0.38 2.01
N VAL A 99 6.08 0.73 1.58
CA VAL A 99 6.85 -0.02 0.58
C VAL A 99 8.02 -0.70 1.26
N TYR A 100 8.12 -2.02 1.14
CA TYR A 100 9.27 -2.78 1.61
C TYR A 100 10.01 -3.39 0.42
N ARG A 101 11.26 -2.99 0.23
CA ARG A 101 12.15 -3.56 -0.81
C ARG A 101 13.04 -4.61 -0.16
N LEU A 102 12.80 -5.88 -0.47
CA LEU A 102 13.57 -7.04 0.02
C LEU A 102 14.56 -7.51 -1.05
N ALA A 103 15.36 -8.53 -0.72
CA ALA A 103 16.41 -9.03 -1.59
C ALA A 103 15.90 -9.65 -2.91
N LYS A 104 14.71 -10.24 -2.89
CA LYS A 104 14.11 -11.01 -4.01
C LYS A 104 12.84 -10.39 -4.59
N GLU A 105 12.20 -9.50 -3.85
CA GLU A 105 10.92 -8.88 -4.24
C GLU A 105 10.72 -7.55 -3.51
N SER A 106 9.75 -6.76 -3.95
CA SER A 106 9.20 -5.64 -3.20
C SER A 106 7.75 -5.94 -2.83
N VAL A 107 7.38 -5.60 -1.61
CA VAL A 107 6.02 -5.72 -1.09
C VAL A 107 5.46 -4.34 -0.84
N LEU A 108 4.43 -3.98 -1.59
CA LEU A 108 3.66 -2.76 -1.39
C LEU A 108 2.46 -3.11 -0.51
N VAL A 109 2.49 -2.65 0.74
CA VAL A 109 1.45 -2.90 1.73
C VAL A 109 0.48 -1.73 1.71
N TYR A 110 -0.78 -1.97 1.33
CA TYR A 110 -1.85 -0.98 1.27
C TYR A 110 -2.80 -1.15 2.47
N TRP A 111 -3.19 -0.03 3.09
CA TRP A 111 -4.15 -0.01 4.19
C TRP A 111 -5.60 -0.24 3.73
N ASP A 112 -5.84 -0.04 2.44
CA ASP A 112 -7.08 -0.42 1.78
C ASP A 112 -6.97 -1.83 1.21
N THR A 113 -8.03 -2.61 1.37
CA THR A 113 -8.14 -4.00 0.91
C THR A 113 -8.89 -4.13 -0.41
N ALA A 114 -9.31 -3.02 -1.02
CA ALA A 114 -9.92 -3.00 -2.34
C ALA A 114 -9.06 -3.71 -3.40
N GLY A 115 -9.67 -4.48 -4.32
CA GLY A 115 -8.96 -5.17 -5.40
C GLY A 115 -8.35 -6.53 -5.02
N LEU A 116 -8.57 -7.01 -3.79
CA LEU A 116 -8.26 -8.40 -3.43
C LEU A 116 -9.14 -9.39 -4.22
N PRO A 117 -8.57 -10.47 -4.77
CA PRO A 117 -9.34 -11.53 -5.40
C PRO A 117 -10.24 -12.21 -4.36
N GLY A 118 -11.56 -12.18 -4.58
CA GLY A 118 -12.54 -12.82 -3.70
C GLY A 118 -13.37 -11.88 -2.82
N GLY A 119 -13.22 -10.55 -2.93
CA GLY A 119 -14.20 -9.59 -2.40
C GLY A 119 -14.46 -9.61 -0.89
N VAL A 120 -13.61 -10.28 -0.10
CA VAL A 120 -13.64 -10.17 1.35
C VAL A 120 -12.89 -8.92 1.76
N GLU A 121 -13.62 -7.81 1.79
CA GLU A 121 -13.30 -6.66 2.64
C GLU A 121 -12.97 -7.20 4.03
N ALA A 122 -11.70 -7.13 4.42
CA ALA A 122 -11.31 -7.48 5.77
C ALA A 122 -11.75 -6.33 6.69
N LYS A 123 -13.02 -6.38 7.11
CA LYS A 123 -13.60 -5.51 8.14
C LYS A 123 -12.60 -5.39 9.30
N PRO A 124 -12.14 -4.18 9.67
CA PRO A 124 -11.25 -4.05 10.82
C PRO A 124 -11.97 -4.59 12.06
N ALA A 125 -11.29 -5.49 12.78
CA ALA A 125 -11.76 -6.04 14.04
C ALA A 125 -11.63 -4.97 15.14
N ASN A 126 -12.53 -3.99 15.09
CA ASN A 126 -13.14 -3.28 16.22
C ASN A 126 -13.98 -2.11 15.68
N ALA A 127 -15.29 -2.30 15.60
CA ALA A 127 -16.24 -1.19 15.55
C ALA A 127 -17.58 -1.65 16.15
N GLU A 128 -17.87 -1.08 17.32
CA GLU A 128 -19.22 -0.88 17.85
C GLU A 128 -20.07 -0.11 16.81
N PRO A 129 -21.38 -0.36 16.66
CA PRO A 129 -22.12 0.00 15.46
C PRO A 129 -22.40 1.51 15.39
N ALA A 130 -21.69 2.19 14.49
CA ALA A 130 -22.02 3.56 14.08
C ALA A 130 -22.76 3.54 12.73
N VAL A 131 -23.91 4.21 12.74
CA VAL A 131 -24.85 4.40 11.64
C VAL A 131 -24.14 4.85 10.35
N ALA A 132 -24.45 4.17 9.25
CA ALA A 132 -23.87 4.42 7.92
C ALA A 132 -24.16 5.85 7.42
N PRO A 133 -23.14 6.62 6.97
CA PRO A 133 -23.36 7.71 6.05
C PRO A 133 -23.38 7.16 4.61
N ALA A 134 -24.25 7.75 3.80
CA ALA A 134 -24.51 7.42 2.41
C ALA A 134 -23.22 7.24 1.58
N ALA A 135 -23.22 6.19 0.74
CA ALA A 135 -22.14 5.82 -0.15
C ALA A 135 -21.71 7.01 -1.04
N ALA A 136 -20.42 7.34 -0.99
CA ALA A 136 -19.79 8.17 -2.01
C ALA A 136 -19.90 7.46 -3.38
N PRO A 137 -20.06 8.20 -4.49
CA PRO A 137 -20.12 7.58 -5.82
C PRO A 137 -18.82 6.83 -6.09
N SER A 138 -18.93 5.60 -6.58
CA SER A 138 -17.79 4.80 -7.02
C SER A 138 -16.99 5.58 -8.08
N PRO A 139 -15.65 5.49 -8.10
CA PRO A 139 -14.84 6.17 -9.10
C PRO A 139 -15.26 5.71 -10.50
N VAL A 140 -15.57 6.66 -11.39
CA VAL A 140 -15.90 6.38 -12.80
C VAL A 140 -14.60 6.02 -13.52
N PRO A 141 -14.47 4.79 -14.07
CA PRO A 141 -13.32 4.43 -14.88
C PRO A 141 -13.22 5.32 -16.11
N PHE A 142 -11.99 5.68 -16.49
CA PHE A 142 -11.73 6.35 -17.76
C PHE A 142 -11.53 5.31 -18.86
N ASP A 143 -12.29 5.45 -19.94
CA ASP A 143 -12.15 4.64 -21.15
C ASP A 143 -12.51 5.50 -22.35
N GLN A 144 -11.52 5.85 -23.15
CA GLN A 144 -11.71 6.68 -24.33
C GLN A 144 -10.96 6.09 -25.51
N THR A 145 -11.65 5.95 -26.65
CA THR A 145 -11.01 5.63 -27.92
C THR A 145 -10.74 6.91 -28.71
N LEU A 146 -9.48 7.17 -29.00
CA LEU A 146 -9.00 8.28 -29.82
C LEU A 146 -8.74 7.77 -31.23
N LYS A 147 -9.07 8.58 -32.25
CA LYS A 147 -8.86 8.22 -33.66
C LYS A 147 -8.15 9.33 -34.39
N LEU A 148 -7.21 8.96 -35.27
CA LEU A 148 -6.52 9.88 -36.16
C LEU A 148 -6.30 9.15 -37.49
N GLN A 149 -6.77 9.69 -38.62
CA GLN A 149 -6.42 9.17 -39.96
C GLN A 149 -6.52 7.63 -40.15
N GLY A 150 -7.53 7.00 -39.57
CA GLY A 150 -7.78 5.55 -39.71
C GLY A 150 -7.11 4.65 -38.65
N ILE A 151 -6.23 5.19 -37.81
CA ILE A 151 -5.68 4.48 -36.64
C ILE A 151 -6.44 4.85 -35.37
N SER A 152 -6.36 3.99 -34.35
CA SER A 152 -7.08 4.16 -33.08
C SER A 152 -6.20 3.88 -31.87
N PHE A 153 -6.45 4.59 -30.77
CA PHE A 153 -5.81 4.38 -29.48
C PHE A 153 -6.88 4.31 -28.40
N ARG A 154 -7.05 3.15 -27.77
CA ARG A 154 -7.93 3.03 -26.60
C ARG A 154 -7.13 3.29 -25.33
N SER A 155 -7.47 4.38 -24.65
CA SER A 155 -6.86 4.80 -23.40
C SER A 155 -7.79 4.42 -22.24
N THR A 156 -7.33 3.56 -21.34
CA THR A 156 -8.11 3.10 -20.18
C THR A 156 -7.37 3.34 -18.86
N SER A 157 -8.09 3.77 -17.84
CA SER A 157 -7.63 3.84 -16.45
C SER A 157 -8.80 3.54 -15.52
N ALA A 158 -8.56 2.77 -14.46
CA ALA A 158 -9.58 2.52 -13.44
C ALA A 158 -10.04 3.82 -12.74
N ASN A 159 -9.20 4.86 -12.76
CA ASN A 159 -9.43 6.13 -12.06
C ASN A 159 -9.81 5.94 -10.58
N SER A 160 -9.36 4.85 -9.98
CA SER A 160 -9.61 4.49 -8.60
C SER A 160 -8.44 4.94 -7.73
N GLY A 161 -8.64 6.04 -6.99
CA GLY A 161 -7.63 6.58 -6.05
C GLY A 161 -6.59 7.49 -6.72
N SER A 162 -5.55 7.86 -5.96
CA SER A 162 -4.51 8.84 -6.39
C SER A 162 -3.25 8.24 -7.04
N ILE A 163 -3.16 6.93 -7.23
CA ILE A 163 -2.15 6.30 -8.11
C ILE A 163 -2.95 5.32 -8.97
N ASN A 164 -2.92 5.52 -10.28
CA ASN A 164 -3.63 4.72 -11.26
C ASN A 164 -2.65 4.17 -12.30
N GLU A 165 -3.16 3.33 -13.19
CA GLU A 165 -2.43 2.86 -14.36
C GLU A 165 -3.17 3.35 -15.61
N LEU A 166 -2.46 4.03 -16.50
CA LEU A 166 -2.92 4.32 -17.84
C LEU A 166 -2.48 3.20 -18.76
N LYS A 167 -3.43 2.53 -19.41
CA LYS A 167 -3.18 1.59 -20.51
C LYS A 167 -3.59 2.22 -21.82
N ILE A 168 -2.72 2.17 -22.81
CA ILE A 168 -2.97 2.61 -24.18
C ILE A 168 -2.86 1.37 -25.07
N MET A 169 -3.93 1.07 -25.80
CA MET A 169 -3.98 0.00 -26.79
C MET A 169 -4.03 0.63 -28.19
N PRO A 170 -2.89 0.66 -28.91
CA PRO A 170 -2.87 1.12 -30.30
C PRO A 170 -3.52 0.08 -31.22
N SER A 171 -4.08 0.55 -32.32
CA SER A 171 -4.60 -0.28 -33.41
C SER A 171 -4.45 0.45 -34.74
N GLY A 172 -3.95 -0.26 -35.74
CA GLY A 172 -3.76 0.24 -37.11
C GLY A 172 -2.39 0.90 -37.35
N LEU A 173 -1.49 0.93 -36.37
CA LEU A 173 -0.11 1.36 -36.60
C LEU A 173 0.63 0.31 -37.43
N THR A 174 1.52 0.75 -38.33
CA THR A 174 2.28 -0.15 -39.22
C THR A 174 3.52 -0.75 -38.55
N ILE A 175 4.05 -0.10 -37.51
CA ILE A 175 5.30 -0.49 -36.85
C ILE A 175 5.01 -1.32 -35.60
N ASP A 176 4.21 -0.79 -34.68
CA ASP A 176 3.96 -1.43 -33.39
C ASP A 176 2.56 -1.10 -32.86
N ASN A 177 1.84 -2.12 -32.39
CA ASN A 177 0.53 -1.98 -31.72
C ASN A 177 0.56 -2.59 -30.30
N THR A 178 1.74 -2.77 -29.72
CA THR A 178 1.90 -3.35 -28.39
C THR A 178 1.24 -2.43 -27.36
N PRO A 179 0.42 -2.97 -26.43
CA PRO A 179 -0.17 -2.18 -25.36
C PRO A 179 0.89 -1.53 -24.48
N ILE A 180 0.71 -0.25 -24.19
CA ILE A 180 1.59 0.52 -23.32
C ILE A 180 0.87 0.73 -21.99
N ALA A 181 1.47 0.31 -20.88
CA ALA A 181 0.97 0.57 -19.55
C ALA A 181 1.95 1.49 -18.79
N ARG A 182 1.42 2.51 -18.12
CA ARG A 182 2.21 3.46 -17.32
C ARG A 182 1.52 3.78 -15.99
N PRO A 183 2.22 3.71 -14.85
CA PRO A 183 1.70 4.24 -13.61
C PRO A 183 1.57 5.76 -13.70
N ILE A 184 0.49 6.31 -13.14
CA ILE A 184 0.20 7.73 -13.09
C ILE A 184 -0.23 8.12 -11.67
N GLU A 185 0.18 9.30 -11.23
CA GLU A 185 -0.28 9.89 -9.96
C GLU A 185 -1.49 10.78 -10.27
N GLY A 186 -2.67 10.42 -9.75
CA GLY A 186 -3.93 11.12 -10.01
C GLY A 186 -4.86 10.38 -10.96
N GLN A 187 -5.94 11.04 -11.39
CA GLN A 187 -7.00 10.49 -12.23
C GLN A 187 -6.96 11.11 -13.63
N ILE A 188 -7.17 10.30 -14.66
CA ILE A 188 -7.24 10.80 -16.04
C ILE A 188 -8.56 11.54 -16.23
N THR A 189 -8.47 12.80 -16.63
CA THR A 189 -9.66 13.61 -16.96
C THR A 189 -9.95 13.64 -18.44
N ARG A 190 -8.91 13.47 -19.27
CA ARG A 190 -8.99 13.59 -20.72
C ARG A 190 -7.78 12.95 -21.40
N ALA A 191 -7.94 12.45 -22.61
CA ALA A 191 -6.83 12.10 -23.48
C ALA A 191 -7.04 12.67 -24.90
N GLU A 192 -5.94 12.95 -25.59
CA GLU A 192 -5.91 13.54 -26.94
C GLU A 192 -4.83 12.85 -27.78
N VAL A 193 -5.04 12.80 -29.10
CA VAL A 193 -4.07 12.26 -30.07
C VAL A 193 -3.82 13.29 -31.16
N ALA A 194 -2.55 13.48 -31.52
CA ALA A 194 -2.12 14.32 -32.64
C ALA A 194 -0.73 13.85 -33.11
N ASP A 195 -0.38 14.14 -34.35
CA ASP A 195 1.02 14.15 -34.80
C ASP A 195 1.56 15.55 -34.54
N ARG A 196 2.19 15.74 -33.38
CA ARG A 196 2.61 17.06 -32.87
C ARG A 196 3.90 17.55 -33.50
N ASN A 197 4.76 16.64 -33.96
CA ASN A 197 6.06 16.97 -34.52
C ASN A 197 6.14 16.79 -36.06
N ALA A 198 5.04 16.33 -36.68
CA ALA A 198 4.89 16.08 -38.12
C ALA A 198 5.82 14.98 -38.67
N ASP A 199 6.14 13.97 -37.85
CA ASP A 199 6.99 12.82 -38.24
C ASP A 199 6.19 11.59 -38.69
N ALA A 200 4.87 11.72 -38.87
CA ALA A 200 3.94 10.65 -39.19
C ALA A 200 3.81 9.56 -38.10
N SER A 201 4.33 9.81 -36.89
CA SER A 201 4.14 9.01 -35.69
C SER A 201 3.26 9.78 -34.69
N PRO A 202 2.03 9.33 -34.42
CA PRO A 202 1.12 10.05 -33.52
C PRO A 202 1.57 9.99 -32.06
N GLU A 203 1.47 11.11 -31.35
CA GLU A 203 1.59 11.16 -29.89
C GLU A 203 0.22 11.19 -29.20
N VAL A 204 0.13 10.44 -28.09
CA VAL A 204 -1.04 10.44 -27.20
C VAL A 204 -0.71 11.23 -25.93
N CYS A 205 -1.48 12.28 -25.63
CA CYS A 205 -1.37 13.08 -24.42
C CYS A 205 -2.54 12.79 -23.48
N ALA A 206 -2.27 12.41 -22.22
CA ALA A 206 -3.29 12.27 -21.19
C ALA A 206 -3.18 13.39 -20.15
N GLN A 207 -4.30 14.05 -19.85
CA GLN A 207 -4.41 15.03 -18.77
C GLN A 207 -4.74 14.29 -17.47
N VAL A 208 -3.94 14.55 -16.44
CA VAL A 208 -4.07 13.93 -15.13
C VAL A 208 -4.42 15.00 -14.10
N SER A 209 -5.52 14.80 -13.40
CA SER A 209 -5.92 15.61 -12.26
C SER A 209 -5.44 14.98 -10.96
N MET A 210 -4.79 15.79 -10.13
CA MET A 210 -4.50 15.42 -8.76
C MET A 210 -5.78 15.62 -7.96
N LYS A 211 -6.32 14.56 -7.34
CA LYS A 211 -7.42 14.71 -6.40
C LYS A 211 -6.89 15.60 -5.27
N GLN A 212 -7.38 16.84 -5.18
CA GLN A 212 -6.95 17.74 -4.12
C GLN A 212 -7.30 17.10 -2.78
N GLU A 213 -6.27 16.78 -1.99
CA GLU A 213 -6.43 16.44 -0.59
C GLU A 213 -7.09 17.65 0.06
N SER A 214 -8.36 17.51 0.45
CA SER A 214 -9.09 18.57 1.14
C SER A 214 -8.33 18.85 2.43
N ARG A 215 -7.52 19.92 2.43
CA ARG A 215 -6.87 20.40 3.64
C ARG A 215 -7.99 20.76 4.62
N ARG A 216 -8.19 19.90 5.60
CA ARG A 216 -8.86 20.23 6.86
C ARG A 216 -7.91 19.87 7.98
#